data_AF-J8THB0-F1
#
_entry.id   AF-J8THB0-F1
#
_cell.length_a   1.000
_cell.length_b   1.000
_cell.length_c   1.000
_cell.angle_alpha   90.00
_cell.angle_beta   90.00
_cell.angle_gamma   90.00
#
_symmetry.space_group_name_H-M   'P 1'
#
loop_
_entity.id
_entity.type
_entity.pdbx_description
1 polymer ?
#
loop_
_entity_poly.entity_id
_entity_poly.type
_entity_poly.pdbx_seq_one_letter_code
_entity_poly.pdbx_strand_id
1 'polypeptide(L)'
;MCMYMCTFYDILSLLIRIAILKAKKNAGTIEKRKVKDTKVDSIIRNTQPVMEEHHYPQNKILVLSHHSHDSFKTQLLKDLFHCNTTSASIVKDQTWGNKYYRTCVDLYIDFFKDLPEWIEEFIMPECEPLRNVVAGIIIILDNRLIKPQELLNLFKGAVHENTFIVLVNVNEEVPQDEIDELNEIWSRFYMVNAELIEKRS
;
A
#
# COMPACT_ATOMS: atom_id res chain seq x y z
N MET A 1 -15.08 -15.53 16.19
CA MET A 1 -15.62 -15.47 14.80
C MET A 1 -14.59 -14.71 13.96
N CYS A 2 -13.55 -15.39 13.47
CA CYS A 2 -12.38 -14.77 12.85
C CYS A 2 -12.00 -15.58 11.59
N MET A 3 -12.76 -15.41 10.50
CA MET A 3 -12.60 -16.20 9.27
C MET A 3 -12.60 -15.36 7.98
N TYR A 4 -12.65 -14.02 8.08
CA TYR A 4 -12.70 -13.13 6.92
C TYR A 4 -11.41 -12.33 6.66
N MET A 5 -10.43 -12.36 7.58
CA MET A 5 -9.21 -11.55 7.42
C MET A 5 -8.16 -12.21 6.51
N CYS A 6 -7.99 -13.53 6.50
CA CYS A 6 -6.99 -14.18 5.62
C CYS A 6 -7.23 -13.90 4.13
N THR A 7 -8.48 -13.81 3.68
CA THR A 7 -8.77 -13.61 2.25
C THR A 7 -8.44 -12.21 1.75
N PHE A 8 -8.46 -11.17 2.60
CA PHE A 8 -8.21 -9.80 2.14
C PHE A 8 -6.73 -9.56 1.85
N TYR A 9 -5.84 -10.07 2.70
CA TYR A 9 -4.39 -9.92 2.56
C TYR A 9 -3.83 -10.71 1.38
N ASP A 10 -4.31 -11.95 1.18
CA ASP A 10 -3.94 -12.76 0.02
C ASP A 10 -4.44 -12.12 -1.27
N ILE A 11 -5.65 -11.56 -1.28
CA ILE A 11 -6.20 -10.86 -2.44
C ILE A 11 -5.42 -9.58 -2.71
N LEU A 12 -5.02 -8.80 -1.70
CA LEU A 12 -4.27 -7.57 -1.93
C LEU A 12 -2.84 -7.86 -2.39
N SER A 13 -2.15 -8.83 -1.79
CA SER A 13 -0.84 -9.32 -2.26
C SER A 13 -0.93 -9.85 -3.68
N LEU A 14 -1.95 -10.65 -4.00
CA LEU A 14 -2.23 -11.13 -5.35
C LEU A 14 -2.60 -9.96 -6.29
N LEU A 15 -3.33 -8.95 -5.83
CA LEU A 15 -3.68 -7.76 -6.62
C LEU A 15 -2.47 -6.87 -6.87
N ILE A 16 -1.52 -6.78 -5.94
CA ILE A 16 -0.24 -6.09 -6.13
C ILE A 16 0.60 -6.89 -7.12
N ARG A 17 0.73 -8.21 -6.95
CA ARG A 17 1.38 -9.09 -7.94
C ARG A 17 0.72 -8.96 -9.32
N ILE A 18 -0.62 -8.94 -9.39
CA ILE A 18 -1.38 -8.78 -10.64
C ILE A 18 -1.25 -7.37 -11.21
N ALA A 19 -1.18 -6.32 -10.39
CA ALA A 19 -1.00 -4.94 -10.85
C ALA A 19 0.41 -4.74 -11.40
N ILE A 20 1.43 -5.26 -10.71
CA ILE A 20 2.81 -5.35 -11.20
C ILE A 20 2.83 -6.15 -12.52
N LEU A 21 2.12 -7.28 -12.61
CA LEU A 21 1.97 -8.08 -13.84
C LEU A 21 1.12 -7.42 -14.94
N LYS A 22 0.16 -6.54 -14.63
CA LYS A 22 -0.70 -5.84 -15.60
C LYS A 22 -0.06 -4.57 -16.15
N ALA A 23 0.76 -3.89 -15.35
CA ALA A 23 1.70 -2.88 -15.84
C ALA A 23 2.57 -3.45 -16.98
N LYS A 24 2.92 -4.75 -16.92
CA LYS A 24 3.61 -5.49 -18.01
C LYS A 24 2.82 -5.60 -19.31
N LYS A 25 1.48 -5.61 -19.26
CA LYS A 25 0.61 -5.94 -20.42
C LYS A 25 0.03 -4.71 -21.14
N ASN A 26 -0.21 -3.61 -20.44
CA ASN A 26 -0.87 -2.42 -21.01
C ASN A 26 0.07 -1.46 -21.78
N ALA A 27 1.31 -1.87 -22.02
CA ALA A 27 2.24 -1.23 -22.96
C ALA A 27 1.80 -1.31 -24.44
N GLY A 28 0.75 -2.08 -24.75
CA GLY A 28 0.08 -2.10 -26.04
C GLY A 28 -1.44 -2.14 -25.83
N THR A 29 -2.12 -1.23 -26.53
CA THR A 29 -3.58 -1.19 -26.76
C THR A 29 -4.42 -0.43 -25.74
N ILE A 30 -4.73 0.81 -26.13
CA ILE A 30 -5.82 1.64 -25.62
C ILE A 30 -7.14 1.02 -26.06
N GLU A 31 -8.08 0.79 -25.14
CA GLU A 31 -9.49 0.87 -25.51
C GLU A 31 -10.37 1.35 -24.35
N LYS A 32 -11.14 2.40 -24.66
CA LYS A 32 -12.06 3.13 -23.79
C LYS A 32 -13.30 2.29 -23.50
N ARG A 33 -13.86 2.35 -22.29
CA ARG A 33 -15.31 2.16 -22.07
C ARG A 33 -15.83 2.96 -20.88
N LYS A 34 -16.81 3.83 -21.18
CA LYS A 34 -17.71 4.56 -20.28
C LYS A 34 -18.78 3.63 -19.72
N VAL A 35 -19.11 3.74 -18.43
CA VAL A 35 -20.45 3.46 -17.83
C VAL A 35 -20.56 4.31 -16.54
N LYS A 36 -21.27 5.44 -16.53
CA LYS A 36 -22.69 5.69 -16.17
C LYS A 36 -23.04 5.41 -14.70
N ASP A 37 -23.39 6.51 -14.01
CA ASP A 37 -23.79 6.63 -12.61
C ASP A 37 -25.09 5.91 -12.26
N THR A 38 -25.20 5.43 -11.02
CA THR A 38 -26.50 5.24 -10.36
C THR A 38 -26.37 5.51 -8.86
N LYS A 39 -27.30 6.32 -8.37
CA LYS A 39 -27.47 6.91 -7.04
C LYS A 39 -28.10 5.89 -6.08
N VAL A 40 -27.69 5.83 -4.82
CA VAL A 40 -28.42 5.12 -3.74
C VAL A 40 -28.46 5.99 -2.50
N ASP A 41 -29.69 6.21 -2.01
CA ASP A 41 -30.07 7.13 -0.94
C ASP A 41 -29.70 6.64 0.47
N SER A 42 -29.51 7.61 1.37
CA SER A 42 -29.15 7.44 2.77
C SER A 42 -30.36 7.23 3.68
N ILE A 43 -30.20 6.40 4.73
CA ILE A 43 -31.11 6.33 5.88
C ILE A 43 -30.29 6.57 7.15
N ILE A 44 -30.54 7.71 7.80
CA ILE A 44 -29.95 8.13 9.08
C ILE A 44 -30.77 7.54 10.22
N ARG A 45 -30.12 6.92 11.22
CA ARG A 45 -30.69 6.74 12.56
C ARG A 45 -29.76 7.34 13.59
N ASN A 46 -30.28 8.31 14.32
CA ASN A 46 -29.67 8.98 15.46
C ASN A 46 -29.58 8.04 16.66
N THR A 47 -28.41 7.96 17.29
CA THR A 47 -28.26 7.50 18.68
C THR A 47 -27.29 8.45 19.39
N GLN A 48 -27.66 8.90 20.59
CA GLN A 48 -26.91 9.84 21.44
C GLN A 48 -25.60 9.22 21.99
N PRO A 49 -24.61 10.05 22.40
CA PRO A 49 -23.21 9.66 22.44
C PRO A 49 -22.90 8.86 23.70
N VAL A 50 -22.52 7.60 23.51
CA VAL A 50 -21.59 6.94 24.41
C VAL A 50 -20.24 7.67 24.24
N MET A 51 -19.44 7.82 25.29
CA MET A 51 -18.04 8.21 25.12
C MET A 51 -17.32 7.08 24.37
N GLU A 52 -17.53 7.03 23.07
CA GLU A 52 -16.90 6.10 22.15
C GLU A 52 -15.43 6.50 22.05
N GLU A 53 -14.53 5.57 22.34
CA GLU A 53 -13.20 5.62 21.76
C GLU A 53 -13.39 5.79 20.25
N HIS A 54 -13.16 7.00 19.72
CA HIS A 54 -13.36 7.29 18.31
C HIS A 54 -12.42 6.42 17.48
N HIS A 55 -12.93 5.25 17.06
CA HIS A 55 -12.28 4.39 16.10
C HIS A 55 -12.45 5.04 14.73
N TYR A 56 -11.48 5.87 14.38
CA TYR A 56 -11.39 6.46 13.06
C TYR A 56 -11.33 5.34 12.01
N PRO A 57 -11.96 5.53 10.83
CA PRO A 57 -11.93 4.53 9.79
C PRO A 57 -10.49 4.25 9.35
N GLN A 58 -10.09 2.98 9.44
CA GLN A 58 -8.79 2.51 8.99
C GLN A 58 -8.79 2.38 7.46
N ASN A 59 -8.69 3.51 6.76
CA ASN A 59 -8.78 3.59 5.30
C ASN A 59 -7.64 4.40 4.66
N LYS A 60 -6.53 4.64 5.38
CA LYS A 60 -5.36 5.32 4.83
C LYS A 60 -4.36 4.31 4.31
N ILE A 61 -3.79 4.52 3.13
CA ILE A 61 -2.67 3.74 2.61
C ILE A 61 -1.48 4.69 2.48
N LEU A 62 -0.39 4.37 3.18
CA LEU A 62 0.85 5.11 3.09
C LEU A 62 1.75 4.49 2.03
N VAL A 63 2.24 5.29 1.09
CA VAL A 63 3.20 4.90 0.06
C VAL A 63 4.47 5.70 0.25
N LEU A 64 5.55 5.01 0.58
CA LEU A 64 6.81 5.57 1.01
C LEU A 64 7.92 5.14 0.04
N SER A 65 8.77 6.06 -0.41
CA SER A 65 9.92 5.71 -1.27
C SER A 65 11.15 6.54 -0.95
N HIS A 66 12.33 5.99 -1.23
CA HIS A 66 13.54 6.82 -1.27
C HIS A 66 13.46 7.81 -2.45
N HIS A 67 14.07 8.99 -2.33
CA HIS A 67 14.02 10.03 -3.38
C HIS A 67 14.58 9.55 -4.72
N SER A 68 15.54 8.62 -4.71
CA SER A 68 16.09 8.02 -5.95
C SER A 68 15.09 7.18 -6.73
N HIS A 69 13.94 6.82 -6.14
CA HIS A 69 12.94 5.95 -6.74
C HIS A 69 11.61 6.65 -6.99
N ASP A 70 11.59 7.99 -7.02
CA ASP A 70 10.37 8.77 -7.22
C ASP A 70 9.66 8.47 -8.56
N SER A 71 10.43 8.24 -9.62
CA SER A 71 9.90 7.86 -10.93
C SER A 71 9.14 6.53 -10.86
N PHE A 72 9.72 5.53 -10.19
CA PHE A 72 9.09 4.23 -9.99
C PHE A 72 7.85 4.34 -9.11
N LYS A 73 7.92 5.09 -8.00
CA LYS A 73 6.75 5.34 -7.14
C LYS A 73 5.61 5.98 -7.93
N THR A 74 5.90 7.00 -8.73
CA THR A 74 4.88 7.67 -9.56
C THR A 74 4.24 6.69 -10.54
N GLN A 75 5.03 5.81 -11.16
CA GLN A 75 4.53 4.77 -12.05
C GLN A 75 3.67 3.74 -11.28
N LEU A 76 4.09 3.29 -10.10
CA LEU A 76 3.34 2.38 -9.25
C LEU A 76 2.01 2.99 -8.80
N LEU A 77 2.00 4.26 -8.38
CA LEU A 77 0.79 4.97 -8.00
C LEU A 77 -0.22 5.06 -9.16
N LYS A 78 0.29 5.30 -10.37
CA LYS A 78 -0.50 5.31 -11.59
C LYS A 78 -1.06 3.93 -11.94
N ASP A 79 -0.26 2.88 -11.83
CA ASP A 79 -0.68 1.55 -12.26
C ASP A 79 -1.60 0.86 -11.25
N LEU A 80 -1.33 1.04 -9.95
CA LEU A 80 -2.09 0.38 -8.88
C LEU A 80 -3.33 1.17 -8.47
N PHE A 81 -3.22 2.50 -8.40
CA PHE A 81 -4.29 3.36 -7.89
C PHE A 81 -4.90 4.26 -8.97
N HIS A 82 -4.44 4.20 -10.21
CA HIS A 82 -4.83 5.15 -11.27
C HIS A 82 -4.58 6.62 -10.88
N CYS A 83 -3.60 6.85 -10.01
CA CYS A 83 -3.26 8.15 -9.49
C CYS A 83 -2.15 8.79 -10.35
N ASN A 84 -2.48 9.89 -11.03
CA ASN A 84 -1.55 10.62 -11.91
C ASN A 84 -0.90 11.84 -11.25
N THR A 85 -0.94 11.94 -9.91
CA THR A 85 -0.42 13.12 -9.22
C THR A 85 1.10 13.06 -9.11
N THR A 86 1.79 14.12 -9.52
CA THR A 86 3.26 14.24 -9.40
C THR A 86 3.69 15.09 -8.20
N SER A 87 2.76 15.76 -7.51
CA SER A 87 3.07 16.73 -6.46
C SER A 87 2.22 16.61 -5.18
N ALA A 88 1.20 15.75 -5.17
CA ALA A 88 0.31 15.62 -4.03
C ALA A 88 0.91 14.68 -2.98
N SER A 89 1.04 15.16 -1.74
CA SER A 89 1.40 14.34 -0.58
C SER A 89 0.21 13.57 -0.01
N ILE A 90 -1.02 14.05 -0.22
CA ILE A 90 -2.25 13.38 0.22
C ILE A 90 -3.28 13.42 -0.90
N VAL A 91 -3.73 12.24 -1.32
CA VAL A 91 -4.76 12.06 -2.34
C VAL A 91 -5.95 11.35 -1.72
N LYS A 92 -7.04 12.09 -1.52
CA LYS A 92 -8.23 11.61 -0.81
C LYS A 92 -9.24 10.92 -1.73
N ASP A 93 -10.17 10.20 -1.11
CA ASP A 93 -11.38 9.65 -1.73
C ASP A 93 -11.11 8.77 -2.95
N GLN A 94 -10.00 8.03 -2.93
CA GLN A 94 -9.67 7.06 -3.98
C GLN A 94 -10.58 5.85 -3.85
N THR A 95 -11.20 5.46 -4.96
CA THR A 95 -12.08 4.28 -4.97
C THR A 95 -11.23 3.03 -5.19
N TRP A 96 -11.15 2.19 -4.17
CA TRP A 96 -10.64 0.82 -4.30
C TRP A 96 -11.82 -0.14 -4.50
N GLY A 97 -11.81 -0.92 -5.58
CA GLY A 97 -12.93 -1.79 -5.88
C GLY A 97 -12.55 -3.02 -6.68
N ASN A 98 -13.29 -4.10 -6.44
CA ASN A 98 -13.26 -5.31 -7.24
C ASN A 98 -14.70 -5.78 -7.51
N LYS A 99 -14.88 -7.00 -8.04
CA LYS A 99 -16.21 -7.55 -8.33
C LYS A 99 -17.11 -7.78 -7.10
N TYR A 100 -16.53 -7.77 -5.90
CA TYR A 100 -17.21 -8.12 -4.65
C TYR A 100 -17.55 -6.90 -3.80
N TYR A 101 -16.69 -5.86 -3.79
CA TYR A 101 -16.91 -4.66 -3.00
C TYR A 101 -16.25 -3.42 -3.61
N ARG A 102 -16.64 -2.25 -3.10
CA ARG A 102 -15.98 -0.96 -3.32
C ARG A 102 -15.82 -0.25 -1.98
N THR A 103 -14.71 0.45 -1.81
CA THR A 103 -14.42 1.24 -0.62
C THR A 103 -13.64 2.51 -1.00
N CYS A 104 -13.66 3.51 -0.13
CA CYS A 104 -12.89 4.74 -0.29
C CYS A 104 -11.64 4.69 0.59
N VAL A 105 -10.48 4.92 -0.01
CA VAL A 105 -9.20 5.00 0.65
C VAL A 105 -8.54 6.34 0.39
N ASP A 106 -7.76 6.83 1.35
CA ASP A 106 -6.89 7.99 1.13
C ASP A 106 -5.45 7.49 0.97
N LEU A 107 -4.74 8.00 -0.04
CA LEU A 107 -3.34 7.71 -0.26
C LEU A 107 -2.49 8.81 0.35
N TYR A 108 -1.61 8.44 1.28
CA TYR A 108 -0.59 9.32 1.82
C TYR A 108 0.70 8.96 1.10
N ILE A 109 1.32 9.93 0.46
CA ILE A 109 2.50 9.76 -0.39
C ILE A 109 3.64 10.52 0.27
N ASP A 110 4.69 9.80 0.63
CA ASP A 110 5.80 10.36 1.37
C ASP A 110 7.16 9.84 0.87
N PHE A 111 8.23 10.44 1.38
CA PHE A 111 9.60 10.08 1.09
C PHE A 111 10.41 9.88 2.35
N PHE A 112 11.45 9.06 2.23
CA PHE A 112 12.51 8.98 3.23
C PHE A 112 13.87 9.21 2.61
N LYS A 113 14.76 9.80 3.39
CA LYS A 113 16.20 9.83 3.09
C LYS A 113 16.89 8.65 3.78
N ASP A 114 16.56 8.43 5.05
CA ASP A 114 16.99 7.29 5.84
C ASP A 114 15.74 6.58 6.38
N LEU A 115 15.60 5.29 6.05
CA LEU A 115 14.42 4.52 6.45
C LEU A 115 14.38 4.27 7.98
N PRO A 116 15.48 3.91 8.66
CA PRO A 116 15.51 3.87 10.12
C PRO A 116 15.02 5.16 10.78
N GLU A 117 15.53 6.33 10.37
CA GLU A 117 15.12 7.64 10.91
C GLU A 117 13.62 7.88 10.73
N TRP A 118 13.09 7.63 9.52
CA TRP A 118 11.65 7.77 9.25
C TRP A 118 10.81 6.82 10.13
N ILE A 119 11.28 5.59 10.37
CA ILE A 119 10.60 4.64 11.25
C ILE A 119 10.60 5.15 12.69
N GLU A 120 11.74 5.65 13.20
CA GLU A 120 11.84 6.19 14.55
C GLU A 120 10.84 7.34 14.79
N GLU A 121 10.71 8.26 13.83
CA GLU A 121 9.69 9.31 13.86
C GLU A 121 8.27 8.73 13.84
N PHE A 122 8.01 7.76 12.95
CA PHE A 122 6.69 7.16 12.78
C PHE A 122 6.20 6.38 14.00
N ILE A 123 7.11 5.79 14.80
CA ILE A 123 6.74 5.03 16.01
C ILE A 123 6.58 5.92 17.26
N MET A 124 6.90 7.22 17.17
CA MET A 124 6.71 8.13 18.29
C MET A 124 5.23 8.19 18.75
N PRO A 125 4.95 8.43 20.04
CA PRO A 125 3.58 8.50 20.57
C PRO A 125 2.67 9.48 19.81
N GLU A 126 3.24 10.59 19.34
CA GLU A 126 2.55 11.64 18.59
C GLU A 126 1.95 11.11 17.27
N CYS A 127 2.54 10.07 16.69
CA CYS A 127 2.09 9.42 15.48
C CYS A 127 1.10 8.27 15.72
N GLU A 128 0.79 7.91 16.97
CA GLU A 128 -0.16 6.84 17.29
C GLU A 128 -1.53 7.00 16.59
N PRO A 129 -2.16 8.20 16.58
CA PRO A 129 -3.42 8.38 15.86
C PRO A 129 -3.32 8.10 14.36
N LEU A 130 -2.17 8.41 13.74
CA LEU A 130 -1.91 8.09 12.34
C LEU A 130 -1.80 6.57 12.17
N ARG A 131 -1.04 5.89 13.02
CA ARG A 131 -0.86 4.42 12.94
C ARG A 131 -2.20 3.68 13.07
N ASN A 132 -3.13 4.18 13.87
CA ASN A 132 -4.45 3.58 14.07
C ASN A 132 -5.39 3.71 12.85
N VAL A 133 -5.15 4.65 11.93
CA VAL A 133 -5.99 4.83 10.72
C VAL A 133 -5.38 4.25 9.44
N VAL A 134 -4.13 3.81 9.51
CA VAL A 134 -3.42 3.27 8.34
C VAL A 134 -3.85 1.82 8.10
N ALA A 135 -4.57 1.59 7.02
CA ALA A 135 -4.93 0.27 6.50
C ALA A 135 -3.72 -0.48 5.96
N GLY A 136 -2.76 0.23 5.38
CA GLY A 136 -1.51 -0.39 4.95
C GLY A 136 -0.39 0.56 4.57
N ILE A 137 0.82 0.00 4.54
CA ILE A 137 2.06 0.70 4.23
C ILE A 137 2.73 -0.02 3.06
N ILE A 138 3.09 0.72 2.02
CA ILE A 138 3.85 0.25 0.86
C ILE A 138 5.19 0.98 0.87
N ILE A 139 6.29 0.26 1.01
CA ILE A 139 7.64 0.84 1.06
C ILE A 139 8.41 0.40 -0.18
N ILE A 140 8.86 1.35 -0.97
CA ILE A 140 9.65 1.14 -2.18
C ILE A 140 11.12 1.36 -1.83
N LEU A 141 11.92 0.30 -1.95
CA LEU A 141 13.32 0.29 -1.51
C LEU A 141 14.18 -0.64 -2.37
N ASP A 142 15.50 -0.54 -2.21
CA ASP A 142 16.48 -1.44 -2.81
C ASP A 142 17.02 -2.39 -1.73
N ASN A 143 16.73 -3.68 -1.84
CA ASN A 143 17.13 -4.70 -0.85
C ASN A 143 18.66 -4.87 -0.71
N ARG A 144 19.45 -4.46 -1.72
CA ARG A 144 20.92 -4.52 -1.63
C ARG A 144 21.46 -3.38 -0.79
N LEU A 145 20.77 -2.24 -0.77
CA LEU A 145 21.16 -1.06 0.01
C LEU A 145 20.56 -1.08 1.40
N ILE A 146 19.30 -1.48 1.51
CA ILE A 146 18.53 -1.51 2.74
C ILE A 146 18.13 -2.95 3.01
N LYS A 147 18.49 -3.49 4.17
CA LYS A 147 18.12 -4.84 4.59
C LYS A 147 16.78 -4.79 5.34
N PRO A 148 15.63 -5.06 4.69
CA PRO A 148 14.34 -4.92 5.33
C PRO A 148 14.21 -5.77 6.60
N GLN A 149 14.83 -6.96 6.66
CA GLN A 149 14.83 -7.83 7.82
C GLN A 149 15.32 -7.16 9.11
N GLU A 150 16.22 -6.18 9.01
CA GLU A 150 16.74 -5.45 10.17
C GLU A 150 15.74 -4.40 10.68
N LEU A 151 14.91 -3.86 9.78
CA LEU A 151 13.95 -2.79 10.06
C LEU A 151 12.56 -3.31 10.45
N LEU A 152 12.21 -4.50 9.99
CA LEU A 152 10.91 -5.12 10.23
C LEU A 152 10.62 -5.38 11.72
N ASN A 153 11.67 -5.59 12.52
CA ASN A 153 11.51 -5.74 13.98
C ASN A 153 11.07 -4.44 14.66
N LEU A 154 11.44 -3.27 14.12
CA LEU A 154 11.04 -1.97 14.64
C LEU A 154 9.53 -1.72 14.41
N PHE A 155 8.98 -2.22 13.31
CA PHE A 155 7.55 -2.08 12.99
C PHE A 155 6.64 -3.00 13.81
N LYS A 156 7.09 -4.21 14.16
CA LYS A 156 6.24 -5.28 14.72
C LYS A 156 5.46 -4.91 15.99
N GLY A 157 5.95 -3.94 16.78
CA GLY A 157 5.29 -3.49 18.01
C GLY A 157 4.53 -2.17 17.90
N ALA A 158 4.75 -1.40 16.83
CA ALA A 158 4.23 -0.04 16.75
C ALA A 158 3.01 0.10 15.82
N VAL A 159 2.89 -0.78 14.81
CA VAL A 159 1.82 -0.69 13.82
C VAL A 159 0.58 -1.42 14.30
N HIS A 160 -0.60 -0.86 13.97
CA HIS A 160 -1.88 -1.48 14.25
C HIS A 160 -1.96 -2.90 13.64
N GLU A 161 -2.58 -3.84 14.36
CA GLU A 161 -2.56 -5.28 14.01
C GLU A 161 -3.17 -5.61 12.64
N ASN A 162 -4.11 -4.78 12.19
CA ASN A 162 -4.82 -4.92 10.92
C ASN A 162 -4.12 -4.24 9.74
N THR A 163 -3.02 -3.52 9.97
CA THR A 163 -2.28 -2.85 8.91
C THR A 163 -1.48 -3.85 8.09
N PHE A 164 -1.68 -3.88 6.77
CA PHE A 164 -0.79 -4.65 5.90
C PHE A 164 0.50 -3.87 5.62
N ILE A 165 1.62 -4.57 5.46
CA ILE A 165 2.88 -3.94 5.08
C ILE A 165 3.45 -4.69 3.87
N VAL A 166 3.73 -3.92 2.82
CA VAL A 166 4.28 -4.41 1.56
C VAL A 166 5.60 -3.72 1.30
N LEU A 167 6.65 -4.50 1.08
CA LEU A 167 7.96 -4.01 0.70
C LEU A 167 8.17 -4.32 -0.78
N VAL A 168 8.40 -3.28 -1.57
CA VAL A 168 8.58 -3.35 -3.02
C VAL A 168 10.06 -3.14 -3.31
N ASN A 169 10.76 -4.23 -3.62
CA ASN A 169 12.17 -4.20 -3.96
C ASN A 169 12.35 -3.75 -5.42
N VAL A 170 13.02 -2.62 -5.66
CA VAL A 170 13.29 -2.10 -7.01
C VAL A 170 14.55 -2.66 -7.66
N ASN A 171 15.34 -3.44 -6.92
CA ASN A 171 16.58 -3.99 -7.42
C ASN A 171 16.34 -5.30 -8.18
N GLU A 172 16.50 -5.25 -9.51
CA GLU A 172 16.31 -6.40 -10.41
C GLU A 172 17.36 -7.50 -10.23
N GLU A 173 18.49 -7.22 -9.59
CA GLU A 173 19.53 -8.21 -9.30
C GLU A 173 19.18 -9.13 -8.12
N VAL A 174 18.06 -8.87 -7.44
CA VAL A 174 17.57 -9.70 -6.35
C VAL A 174 16.64 -10.76 -6.92
N PRO A 175 17.05 -12.05 -6.93
CA PRO A 175 16.25 -13.11 -7.52
C PRO A 175 14.95 -13.32 -6.73
N GLN A 176 13.92 -13.82 -7.40
CA GLN A 176 12.63 -14.09 -6.77
C GLN A 176 12.74 -15.10 -5.63
N ASP A 177 13.65 -16.08 -5.74
CA ASP A 177 13.88 -17.07 -4.68
C ASP A 177 14.32 -16.42 -3.36
N GLU A 178 15.16 -15.38 -3.40
CA GLU A 178 15.59 -14.63 -2.20
C GLU A 178 14.39 -13.90 -1.55
N ILE A 179 13.47 -13.38 -2.37
CA ILE A 179 12.24 -12.73 -1.89
C ILE A 179 11.27 -13.75 -1.29
N ASP A 180 11.15 -14.92 -1.91
CA ASP A 180 10.24 -15.98 -1.45
C ASP A 180 10.73 -16.57 -0.11
N GLU A 181 12.04 -16.79 0.05
CA GLU A 181 12.64 -17.18 1.33
C GLU A 181 12.34 -16.14 2.43
N LEU A 182 12.43 -14.84 2.13
CA LEU A 182 12.05 -13.80 3.08
C LEU A 182 10.54 -13.87 3.39
N ASN A 183 9.67 -14.03 2.39
CA ASN A 183 8.23 -14.14 2.63
C ASN A 183 7.85 -15.32 3.54
N GLU A 184 8.56 -16.45 3.47
CA GLU A 184 8.36 -17.59 4.37
C GLU A 184 8.65 -17.24 5.84
N ILE A 185 9.70 -16.44 6.08
CA ILE A 185 10.09 -16.00 7.42
C ILE A 185 9.12 -14.94 7.97
N TRP A 186 8.57 -14.10 7.09
CA TRP A 186 7.90 -12.86 7.46
C TRP A 186 6.39 -12.84 7.18
N SER A 187 5.65 -13.91 7.46
CA SER A 187 4.20 -14.10 7.12
C SER A 187 3.19 -12.94 7.33
N ARG A 188 3.51 -11.86 8.08
CA ARG A 188 2.67 -10.63 8.20
C ARG A 188 3.11 -9.47 7.30
N PHE A 189 4.30 -9.58 6.70
CA PHE A 189 4.92 -8.63 5.80
C PHE A 189 5.08 -9.30 4.44
N TYR A 190 4.73 -8.58 3.37
CA TYR A 190 4.84 -9.13 2.03
C TYR A 190 5.93 -8.40 1.27
N MET A 191 6.99 -9.11 0.90
CA MET A 191 8.01 -8.64 -0.02
C MET A 191 7.64 -9.01 -1.45
N VAL A 192 7.78 -8.04 -2.36
CA VAL A 192 7.55 -8.22 -3.80
C VAL A 192 8.68 -7.57 -4.59
N ASN A 193 9.17 -8.24 -5.64
CA ASN A 193 10.05 -7.62 -6.61
C ASN A 193 9.26 -6.68 -7.52
N ALA A 194 9.78 -5.47 -7.71
CA ALA A 194 9.39 -4.58 -8.78
C ALA A 194 10.15 -5.00 -10.04
N GLU A 195 9.49 -5.77 -10.90
CA GLU A 195 9.99 -5.96 -12.25
C GLU A 195 9.65 -4.71 -13.09
N LEU A 196 10.66 -3.90 -13.37
CA LEU A 196 10.61 -2.79 -14.29
C LEU A 196 10.81 -3.34 -15.72
N ILE A 197 9.76 -3.33 -16.54
CA ILE A 197 9.94 -3.66 -17.96
C ILE A 197 10.51 -2.42 -18.64
N GLU A 198 11.82 -2.39 -18.81
CA GLU A 198 12.45 -1.54 -19.82
C GLU A 198 11.89 -1.91 -21.20
N LYS A 199 11.07 -1.03 -21.77
CA LYS A 199 10.72 -1.10 -23.19
C LYS A 199 12.03 -0.92 -23.97
N ARG A 200 12.66 -2.03 -24.40
CA ARG A 200 13.57 -1.97 -25.56
C ARG A 200 12.74 -1.44 -26.73
N SER A 201 13.03 -0.19 -27.09
CA SER A 201 12.47 0.51 -28.25
C SER A 201 13.05 -0.08 -29.53
#